data_AF-A0A1I2QAA1-F1
#
_entry.id   AF-A0A1I2QAA1-F1
#
_cell.length_a   1.000
_cell.length_b   1.000
_cell.length_c   1.000
_cell.angle_alpha   90.00
_cell.angle_beta   90.00
_cell.angle_gamma   90.00
#
_symmetry.space_group_name_H-M   'P 1'
#
loop_
_entity.id
_entity.type
_entity.pdbx_description
1 polymer ?
#
loop_
_entity_poly.entity_id
_entity_poly.type
_entity_poly.pdbx_seq_one_letter_code
_entity_poly.pdbx_strand_id
1 'polypeptide(L)'
;MKFNKKLYVFIIPLAVSYVGGLSALPLDVNQFPTPSYAVQLDELDNVRGRGGVVNMTTIVNSNIDAELSNNTAINNVTGFNIIDNGAFTEASGIFSIIQNTGNNVIIQDSTIVNVTIMP
;
A
#
# COMPACT_ATOMS: atom_id res chain seq x y z
N MET A 1 -53.09 -10.94 -21.24
CA MET A 1 -52.34 -10.39 -22.39
C MET A 1 -52.57 -8.88 -22.45
N LYS A 2 -51.58 -8.07 -22.04
CA LYS A 2 -51.35 -6.69 -22.53
C LYS A 2 -50.06 -6.13 -21.92
N PHE A 3 -48.97 -6.41 -22.61
CA PHE A 3 -47.71 -5.68 -22.57
C PHE A 3 -47.97 -4.29 -23.15
N ASN A 4 -47.48 -3.20 -22.54
CA ASN A 4 -47.26 -1.96 -23.29
C ASN A 4 -46.03 -1.21 -22.76
N LYS A 5 -45.03 -1.18 -23.64
CA LYS A 5 -43.70 -0.61 -23.51
C LYS A 5 -43.78 0.91 -23.62
N LYS A 6 -43.14 1.66 -22.72
CA LYS A 6 -42.79 3.06 -23.00
C LYS A 6 -41.35 3.12 -23.49
N LEU A 7 -41.27 3.46 -24.78
CA LEU A 7 -40.13 3.51 -25.67
C LEU A 7 -39.27 4.74 -25.35
N TYR A 8 -38.02 4.52 -24.93
CA TYR A 8 -37.02 5.58 -24.78
C TYR A 8 -36.59 6.04 -26.19
N VAL A 9 -36.83 7.31 -26.51
CA VAL A 9 -36.39 7.94 -27.76
C VAL A 9 -35.13 8.74 -27.44
N PHE A 10 -33.98 8.21 -27.85
CA PHE A 10 -32.69 8.90 -27.84
C PHE A 10 -32.48 9.41 -29.27
N ILE A 11 -32.62 10.72 -29.50
CA ILE A 11 -32.31 11.31 -30.82
C ILE A 11 -30.83 11.65 -30.84
N ILE A 12 -30.09 10.88 -31.65
CA ILE A 12 -28.75 11.24 -32.14
C ILE A 12 -28.94 11.81 -33.54
N PRO A 13 -28.23 12.89 -33.92
CA PRO A 13 -27.81 13.00 -35.30
C PRO A 13 -26.27 13.05 -35.40
N LEU A 14 -25.75 12.07 -36.12
CA LEU A 14 -24.40 11.94 -36.64
C LEU A 14 -24.53 11.78 -38.17
N ALA A 15 -23.97 12.70 -38.96
CA ALA A 15 -23.45 12.53 -40.34
C ALA A 15 -23.29 13.93 -41.01
N VAL A 16 -22.08 14.43 -41.30
CA VAL A 16 -21.16 14.11 -42.44
C VAL A 16 -21.74 14.68 -43.77
N SER A 17 -21.08 15.48 -44.62
CA SER A 17 -19.70 15.54 -45.16
C SER A 17 -19.49 16.91 -45.86
N TYR A 18 -18.36 17.59 -45.66
CA TYR A 18 -17.14 17.68 -46.50
C TYR A 18 -17.32 18.31 -47.90
N VAL A 19 -16.63 19.44 -48.19
CA VAL A 19 -15.65 19.64 -49.29
C VAL A 19 -15.07 21.06 -49.19
N GLY A 20 -13.74 21.18 -49.28
CA GLY A 20 -13.06 22.38 -49.77
C GLY A 20 -12.11 23.01 -48.77
N GLY A 21 -10.82 22.73 -48.93
CA GLY A 21 -9.80 23.00 -47.92
C GLY A 21 -9.54 24.48 -47.62
N LEU A 22 -9.03 24.72 -46.40
CA LEU A 22 -8.01 25.71 -46.08
C LEU A 22 -7.59 25.50 -44.62
N SER A 23 -6.29 25.24 -44.37
CA SER A 23 -5.60 25.24 -43.06
C SER A 23 -6.13 24.30 -41.97
N ALA A 24 -5.23 23.70 -41.17
CA ALA A 24 -5.63 23.07 -39.92
C ALA A 24 -6.28 24.16 -39.05
N LEU A 25 -7.60 24.13 -38.94
CA LEU A 25 -8.33 25.00 -38.03
C LEU A 25 -7.74 24.78 -36.63
N PRO A 26 -7.48 25.85 -35.87
CA PRO A 26 -7.04 25.69 -34.49
C PRO A 26 -8.05 24.78 -33.80
N LEU A 27 -7.59 23.64 -33.27
CA LEU A 27 -8.42 22.83 -32.39
C LEU A 27 -8.84 23.77 -31.27
N ASP A 28 -10.13 24.10 -31.24
CA ASP A 28 -10.68 24.95 -30.21
C ASP A 28 -10.43 24.25 -28.87
N VAL A 29 -9.69 24.91 -27.97
CA VAL A 29 -9.45 24.43 -26.60
C VAL A 29 -10.77 24.17 -25.88
N ASN A 30 -11.89 24.77 -26.33
CA ASN A 30 -13.22 24.51 -25.80
C ASN A 30 -13.83 23.17 -26.24
N GLN A 31 -13.13 22.38 -27.07
CA GLN A 31 -13.53 21.00 -27.42
C GLN A 31 -12.96 19.96 -26.44
N PHE A 32 -12.14 20.37 -25.47
CA PHE A 32 -11.96 19.56 -24.27
C PHE A 32 -13.31 19.54 -23.53
N PRO A 33 -13.85 18.37 -23.15
CA PRO A 33 -15.05 18.34 -22.33
C PRO A 33 -14.69 18.93 -20.96
N THR A 34 -14.85 20.23 -20.82
CA THR A 34 -14.80 20.90 -19.53
C THR A 34 -16.11 20.57 -18.82
N PRO A 35 -16.09 20.08 -17.58
CA PRO A 35 -17.31 19.82 -16.84
C PRO A 35 -18.16 21.10 -16.84
N SER A 36 -19.44 20.97 -17.21
CA SER A 36 -20.39 22.09 -17.38
C SER A 36 -20.80 22.77 -16.07
N TYR A 37 -20.17 22.39 -14.97
CA TYR A 37 -20.34 22.94 -13.64
C TYR A 37 -18.98 22.97 -12.93
N ALA A 38 -18.76 23.98 -12.10
CA ALA A 38 -17.59 24.03 -11.23
C ALA A 38 -17.65 22.84 -10.27
N VAL A 39 -16.63 21.97 -10.35
CA VAL A 39 -16.45 20.89 -9.38
C VAL A 39 -16.21 21.53 -8.02
N GLN A 40 -16.99 21.15 -7.01
CA GLN A 40 -16.85 21.72 -5.67
C GLN A 40 -15.51 21.29 -5.06
N LEU A 41 -14.87 22.15 -4.27
CA LEU A 41 -13.60 21.80 -3.61
C LEU A 41 -13.74 20.53 -2.76
N ASP A 42 -14.89 20.34 -2.12
CA ASP A 42 -15.23 19.15 -1.34
C ASP A 42 -15.31 17.86 -2.20
N GLU A 43 -15.74 17.98 -3.46
CA GLU A 43 -15.78 16.87 -4.42
C GLU A 43 -14.36 16.52 -4.88
N LEU A 44 -13.53 17.53 -5.13
CA LEU A 44 -12.13 17.34 -5.50
C LEU A 44 -11.29 16.80 -4.33
N ASP A 45 -11.57 17.18 -3.09
CA ASP A 45 -10.89 16.68 -1.88
C ASP A 45 -11.22 15.22 -1.59
N ASN A 46 -12.44 14.76 -1.93
CA ASN A 46 -12.77 13.34 -1.87
C ASN A 46 -12.08 12.52 -2.97
N VAL A 47 -11.86 13.08 -4.15
CA VAL A 47 -11.17 12.40 -5.26
C VAL A 47 -9.64 12.43 -5.12
N ARG A 48 -9.07 13.47 -4.48
CA ARG A 48 -7.61 13.67 -4.34
C ARG A 48 -6.93 12.88 -3.22
N GLY A 49 -7.66 12.10 -2.42
CA GLY A 49 -7.03 11.34 -1.33
C GLY A 49 -7.94 10.39 -0.57
N ARG A 50 -9.16 10.10 -1.03
CA ARG A 50 -10.13 9.28 -0.30
C ARG A 50 -10.80 8.22 -1.18
N GLY A 51 -10.02 7.23 -1.59
CA GLY A 51 -10.50 6.02 -2.27
C GLY A 51 -10.92 4.87 -1.34
N GLY A 52 -11.30 5.14 -0.09
CA GLY A 52 -11.91 4.13 0.76
C GLY A 52 -11.82 4.45 2.25
N VAL A 53 -12.92 4.28 2.98
CA VAL A 53 -12.85 4.02 4.42
C VAL A 53 -12.07 2.72 4.57
N VAL A 54 -10.76 2.80 4.83
CA VAL A 54 -9.97 1.62 5.15
C VAL A 54 -10.19 1.36 6.64
N ASN A 55 -11.17 0.51 6.96
CA ASN A 55 -11.23 -0.08 8.29
C ASN A 55 -10.07 -1.09 8.43
N MET A 56 -8.87 -0.57 8.65
CA MET A 56 -7.66 -1.37 8.85
C MET A 56 -7.65 -1.86 10.29
N THR A 57 -8.29 -3.00 10.55
CA THR A 57 -8.06 -3.73 11.80
C THR A 57 -6.88 -4.68 11.57
N THR A 58 -5.65 -4.22 11.84
CA THR A 58 -4.48 -5.09 11.86
C THR A 58 -4.37 -5.73 13.24
N ILE A 59 -4.74 -7.01 13.35
CA ILE A 59 -4.45 -7.80 14.55
C ILE A 59 -3.04 -8.36 14.39
N VAL A 60 -2.11 -7.86 15.21
CA VAL A 60 -0.76 -8.37 15.31
C VAL A 60 -0.66 -9.24 16.55
N ASN A 61 -0.33 -10.53 16.38
CA ASN A 61 -0.08 -11.45 17.49
C ASN A 61 1.30 -12.08 17.32
N SER A 62 2.12 -11.99 18.35
CA SER A 62 3.40 -12.68 18.49
C SER A 62 3.31 -13.58 19.72
N ASN A 63 2.77 -14.79 19.56
CA ASN A 63 2.88 -15.79 20.62
C ASN A 63 4.20 -16.55 20.44
N ILE A 64 5.10 -16.42 21.42
CA ILE A 64 6.38 -17.12 21.43
C ILE A 64 6.49 -17.80 22.79
N ASP A 65 6.24 -19.10 22.77
CA ASP A 65 6.37 -19.97 23.92
C ASP A 65 7.63 -20.82 23.74
N ALA A 66 8.39 -20.95 24.80
CA ALA A 66 9.54 -21.83 24.81
C ALA A 66 9.78 -22.41 26.20
N GLU A 67 10.08 -23.70 26.22
CA GLU A 67 10.43 -24.42 27.43
C GLU A 67 11.87 -24.90 27.33
N LEU A 68 12.66 -24.56 28.35
CA LEU A 68 14.02 -25.05 28.51
C LEU A 68 14.09 -25.98 29.72
N SER A 69 13.89 -27.29 29.52
CA SER A 69 13.82 -28.26 30.61
C SER A 69 14.84 -29.40 30.47
N ASN A 70 15.20 -30.02 31.60
CA ASN A 70 16.15 -31.14 31.72
C ASN A 70 17.56 -30.88 31.16
N ASN A 71 18.07 -29.66 31.28
CA ASN A 71 19.36 -29.30 30.74
C ASN A 71 20.49 -29.53 31.76
N THR A 72 21.54 -30.22 31.33
CA THR A 72 22.77 -30.44 32.12
C THR A 72 23.95 -30.01 31.27
N ALA A 73 24.75 -29.06 31.76
CA ALA A 73 26.00 -28.65 31.14
C ALA A 73 27.16 -28.90 32.11
N ILE A 74 28.11 -29.75 31.73
CA ILE A 74 29.26 -30.14 32.56
C ILE A 74 30.51 -30.05 31.69
N ASN A 75 31.61 -29.50 32.24
CA ASN A 75 32.87 -29.23 31.53
C ASN A 75 32.72 -28.28 30.33
N ASN A 76 31.77 -27.35 30.36
CA ASN A 76 31.61 -26.39 29.28
C ASN A 76 32.57 -25.21 29.42
N VAL A 77 33.25 -24.90 28.32
CA VAL A 77 33.94 -23.63 28.10
C VAL A 77 33.04 -22.78 27.20
N THR A 78 32.63 -21.61 27.67
CA THR A 78 31.86 -20.64 26.90
C THR A 78 32.78 -19.60 26.27
N GLY A 79 32.41 -19.09 25.10
CA GLY A 79 33.18 -18.10 24.35
C GLY A 79 32.81 -16.64 24.68
N PHE A 80 33.36 -15.71 23.90
CA PHE A 80 32.96 -14.30 23.94
C PHE A 80 31.95 -13.96 22.85
N ASN A 81 31.03 -13.09 23.21
CA ASN A 81 30.08 -12.46 22.32
C ASN A 81 30.71 -11.12 21.92
N ILE A 82 31.52 -11.11 20.86
CA ILE A 82 32.25 -9.90 20.45
C ILE A 82 31.59 -9.33 19.20
N ILE A 83 31.09 -8.12 19.34
CA ILE A 83 30.75 -7.21 18.25
C ILE A 83 31.84 -6.14 18.30
N ASP A 84 32.66 -6.10 17.26
CA ASP A 84 33.84 -5.22 17.23
C ASP A 84 33.56 -3.93 16.44
N ASN A 85 34.56 -3.04 16.43
CA ASN A 85 34.48 -1.74 15.82
C ASN A 85 34.12 -1.84 14.34
N GLY A 86 33.03 -1.17 13.95
CA GLY A 86 32.53 -1.19 12.58
C GLY A 86 31.45 -2.23 12.29
N ALA A 87 31.08 -3.09 13.26
CA ALA A 87 30.12 -4.17 13.03
C ALA A 87 28.76 -3.72 12.49
N PHE A 88 28.35 -2.47 12.77
CA PHE A 88 27.10 -1.88 12.28
C PHE A 88 27.31 -0.50 11.67
N THR A 89 28.52 -0.18 11.21
CA THR A 89 28.74 1.03 10.42
C THR A 89 27.89 0.94 9.15
N GLU A 90 27.13 2.00 8.85
CA GLU A 90 26.16 2.05 7.75
C GLU A 90 24.95 1.10 7.86
N ALA A 91 24.72 0.46 9.02
CA ALA A 91 23.51 -0.33 9.22
C ALA A 91 22.27 0.57 9.17
N SER A 92 21.30 0.20 8.33
CA SER A 92 20.05 0.93 8.12
C SER A 92 18.89 -0.05 7.96
N GLY A 93 17.69 0.42 8.25
CA GLY A 93 16.50 -0.44 8.35
C GLY A 93 16.38 -1.10 9.72
N ILE A 94 15.75 -2.27 9.76
CA ILE A 94 15.46 -2.99 10.99
C ILE A 94 16.31 -4.25 11.03
N PHE A 95 17.11 -4.38 12.08
CA PHE A 95 17.96 -5.54 12.33
C PHE A 95 17.94 -5.87 13.82
N SER A 96 18.09 -7.15 14.13
CA SER A 96 18.19 -7.66 15.50
C SER A 96 19.50 -8.43 15.63
N ILE A 97 20.23 -8.18 16.70
CA ILE A 97 21.50 -8.84 16.98
C ILE A 97 21.37 -9.54 18.30
N ILE A 98 21.57 -10.85 18.29
CA ILE A 98 21.49 -11.65 19.49
C ILE A 98 22.76 -12.47 19.60
N GLN A 99 23.41 -12.32 20.73
CA GLN A 99 24.70 -12.88 21.03
C GLN A 99 24.57 -13.70 22.31
N ASN A 100 24.74 -15.02 22.19
CA ASN A 100 24.75 -15.89 23.34
C ASN A 100 25.91 -16.89 23.25
N THR A 101 26.82 -16.82 24.21
CA THR A 101 27.92 -17.77 24.35
C THR A 101 27.69 -18.83 25.41
N GLY A 102 26.51 -18.82 26.02
CA GLY A 102 26.14 -19.73 27.10
C GLY A 102 25.70 -21.10 26.59
N ASN A 103 25.46 -22.00 27.55
CA ASN A 103 24.80 -23.28 27.31
C ASN A 103 23.40 -23.21 27.88
N ASN A 104 22.50 -24.03 27.35
CA ASN A 104 21.12 -24.05 27.79
C ASN A 104 20.50 -22.66 27.61
N VAL A 105 20.51 -22.16 26.38
CA VAL A 105 19.92 -20.86 26.08
C VAL A 105 18.82 -21.01 25.06
N ILE A 106 17.68 -20.44 25.42
CA ILE A 106 16.58 -20.18 24.51
C ILE A 106 16.64 -18.69 24.15
N ILE A 107 16.62 -18.44 22.85
CA ILE A 107 16.50 -17.11 22.28
C ILE A 107 15.15 -17.04 21.57
N GLN A 108 14.33 -16.07 21.97
CA GLN A 108 13.06 -15.76 21.33
C GLN A 108 13.09 -14.29 20.94
N ASP A 109 13.04 -14.02 19.64
CA ASP A 109 12.96 -12.68 19.09
C ASP A 109 11.88 -12.63 18.02
N SER A 110 11.11 -11.54 18.01
CA SER A 110 10.02 -11.32 17.07
C SER A 110 9.95 -9.84 16.75
N THR A 111 10.21 -9.54 15.49
CA THR A 111 10.10 -8.21 14.92
C THR A 111 8.90 -8.20 14.00
N ILE A 112 7.84 -7.47 14.38
CA ILE A 112 6.67 -7.29 13.53
C ILE A 112 6.59 -5.84 13.05
N VAL A 113 6.59 -5.67 11.73
CA VAL A 113 6.51 -4.37 11.07
C VAL A 113 5.20 -4.28 10.31
N ASN A 114 4.33 -3.36 10.72
CA ASN A 114 3.16 -2.99 9.94
C ASN A 114 3.42 -1.63 9.26
N VAL A 115 3.33 -1.60 7.93
CA VAL A 115 3.45 -0.36 7.16
C VAL A 115 2.15 -0.14 6.41
N THR A 116 1.50 0.98 6.69
CA THR A 116 0.34 1.46 5.94
C THR A 116 0.72 2.77 5.27
N ILE A 117 0.70 2.79 3.94
CA ILE A 117 0.96 3.99 3.15
C ILE A 117 -0.35 4.41 2.50
N MET A 118 -0.75 5.65 2.75
CA MET A 118 -1.91 6.28 2.11
C MET A 118 -1.41 7.44 1.23
N PRO A 119 -2.05 7.68 0.07
CA PRO A 119 -1.68 8.76 -0.84
C PRO A 119 -1.91 10.15 -0.24
#